data_AF-A0A1Y3X6Q3-F1
#
_entry.id   AF-A0A1Y3X6Q3-F1
#
_cell.length_a   1.000
_cell.length_b   1.000
_cell.length_c   1.000
_cell.angle_alpha   90.00
_cell.angle_beta   90.00
_cell.angle_gamma   90.00
#
_symmetry.space_group_name_H-M   'P 1'
#
loop_
_entity.id
_entity.type
_entity.pdbx_description
1 polymer ?
#
loop_
_entity_poly.entity_id
_entity_poly.type
_entity_poly.pdbx_seq_one_letter_code
_entity_poly.pdbx_strand_id
1 'polypeptide(L)'
;MKRLLLSLTLLALVTAGFSGCSKQRQWNHEQRKAMREALRSYRQMVYLDDLTDAEFGLFSDAVAGTLENAYPVYVEFIQMEGVDDTVDMVVVTEIVDELNADARNMRHIFPYNVLVAQGILPQGLDHDQLKAFYNCLATKVNNTYSSIGQFFNAILADTTDLSQISQLESQCANDLFNWEVTEIDITETVTPAAGASATSAQPAATASSNNAR
;
A
#
# COMPACT_ATOMS: atom_id res chain seq x y z
N MET A 1 -49.53 17.29 8.66
CA MET A 1 -49.21 18.62 8.11
C MET A 1 -47.93 19.12 8.79
N LYS A 2 -46.78 19.13 8.07
CA LYS A 2 -45.91 20.31 7.77
C LYS A 2 -45.54 21.12 9.02
N ARG A 3 -44.26 21.40 9.36
CA ARG A 3 -43.14 21.98 8.55
C ARG A 3 -41.81 21.69 9.29
N LEU A 4 -40.79 21.05 8.72
CA LEU A 4 -39.66 21.64 7.96
C LEU A 4 -39.25 23.06 8.39
N LEU A 5 -38.19 23.17 9.21
CA LEU A 5 -37.20 24.26 9.28
C LEU A 5 -35.98 23.69 10.05
N LEU A 6 -34.91 23.25 9.38
CA LEU A 6 -33.70 24.05 9.09
C LEU A 6 -33.00 24.60 10.33
N SER A 7 -31.96 23.90 10.80
CA SER A 7 -30.82 24.49 11.50
C SER A 7 -29.53 23.81 11.03
N LEU A 8 -29.20 24.06 9.75
CA LEU A 8 -27.83 24.13 9.27
C LEU A 8 -27.16 25.34 9.94
N THR A 9 -25.84 25.26 10.20
CA THR A 9 -24.95 26.19 10.94
C THR A 9 -25.04 25.97 12.47
N LEU A 10 -24.00 25.56 13.18
CA LEU A 10 -22.60 25.97 13.08
C LEU A 10 -21.70 24.79 13.52
N LEU A 11 -20.95 24.22 12.59
CA LEU A 11 -19.77 23.40 12.91
C LEU A 11 -18.74 24.37 13.49
N ALA A 12 -18.74 24.54 14.82
CA ALA A 12 -17.75 25.35 15.50
C ALA A 12 -16.42 24.58 15.45
N LEU A 13 -15.58 24.97 14.50
CA LEU A 13 -14.15 24.68 14.53
C LEU A 13 -13.61 25.10 15.90
N VAL A 14 -13.28 24.12 16.73
CA VAL A 14 -12.56 24.34 17.98
C VAL A 14 -11.17 24.84 17.62
N THR A 15 -11.05 26.15 17.54
CA THR A 15 -9.76 26.86 17.53
C THR A 15 -9.44 27.23 18.96
N ALA A 16 -8.99 26.24 19.74
CA ALA A 16 -8.32 26.48 21.00
C ALA A 16 -6.81 26.34 20.79
N GLY A 17 -6.21 27.38 20.19
CA GLY A 17 -4.78 27.62 20.32
C GLY A 17 -4.51 28.26 21.67
N PHE A 18 -4.02 27.48 22.64
CA PHE A 18 -3.24 28.02 23.75
C PHE A 18 -1.77 27.68 23.54
N SER A 19 -0.96 28.73 23.52
CA SER A 19 0.47 28.74 23.30
C SER A 19 1.20 28.04 24.45
N GLY A 20 1.56 26.79 24.23
CA GLY A 20 2.58 26.08 25.00
C GLY A 20 3.27 25.10 24.07
N CYS A 21 4.55 25.33 23.73
CA CYS A 21 5.39 24.35 23.05
C CYS A 21 5.73 23.15 23.97
N SER A 22 4.72 22.51 24.57
CA SER A 22 4.87 21.12 24.99
C SER A 22 4.74 20.29 23.72
N LYS A 23 5.77 19.53 23.36
CA LYS A 23 5.68 18.53 22.30
C LYS A 23 4.32 17.83 22.40
N GLN A 24 3.51 17.92 21.35
CA GLN A 24 2.25 17.18 21.23
C GLN A 24 2.56 15.74 21.64
N ARG A 25 2.01 15.31 22.78
CA ARG A 25 2.44 14.08 23.45
C ARG A 25 1.82 12.89 22.73
N GLN A 26 2.35 12.58 21.56
CA GLN A 26 1.95 11.47 20.70
C GLN A 26 1.97 10.14 21.44
N TRP A 27 1.20 9.19 20.93
CA TRP A 27 1.08 7.88 21.56
C TRP A 27 2.43 7.17 21.48
N ASN A 28 2.79 6.48 22.54
CA ASN A 28 3.95 5.61 22.54
C ASN A 28 3.59 4.20 22.03
N HIS A 29 4.59 3.35 21.88
CA HIS A 29 4.40 1.98 21.36
C HIS A 29 3.38 1.17 22.18
N GLU A 30 3.45 1.24 23.50
CA GLU A 30 2.54 0.51 24.39
C GLU A 30 1.10 1.03 24.29
N GLN A 31 0.92 2.34 24.13
CA GLN A 31 -0.40 2.97 23.97
C GLN A 31 -1.07 2.58 22.64
N ARG A 32 -0.32 2.60 21.54
CA ARG A 32 -0.82 2.09 20.24
C ARG A 32 -1.17 0.61 20.33
N LYS A 33 -0.32 -0.19 20.96
CA LYS A 33 -0.56 -1.61 21.18
C LYS A 33 -1.83 -1.84 22.02
N ALA A 34 -2.02 -1.08 23.09
CA ALA A 34 -3.22 -1.17 23.92
C ALA A 34 -4.50 -0.81 23.15
N MET A 35 -4.46 0.22 22.28
CA MET A 35 -5.59 0.53 21.41
C MET A 35 -5.89 -0.60 20.42
N ARG A 36 -4.89 -1.15 19.73
CA ARG A 36 -5.10 -2.29 18.83
C ARG A 36 -5.69 -3.50 19.53
N GLU A 37 -5.24 -3.77 20.76
CA GLU A 37 -5.79 -4.86 21.57
C GLU A 37 -7.26 -4.60 21.91
N ALA A 38 -7.61 -3.36 22.27
CA ALA A 38 -9.00 -2.96 22.49
C ALA A 38 -9.84 -3.13 21.22
N LEU A 39 -9.28 -2.82 20.05
CA LEU A 39 -9.96 -2.97 18.76
C LEU A 39 -10.25 -4.43 18.37
N ARG A 40 -9.57 -5.42 18.97
CA ARG A 40 -9.84 -6.84 18.69
C ARG A 40 -11.27 -7.26 18.99
N SER A 41 -11.96 -6.59 19.92
CA SER A 41 -13.36 -6.87 20.22
C SER A 41 -14.28 -6.66 19.00
N TYR A 42 -13.93 -5.71 18.12
CA TYR A 42 -14.67 -5.41 16.90
C TYR A 42 -14.53 -6.46 15.82
N ARG A 43 -13.57 -7.40 15.94
CA ARG A 43 -13.37 -8.48 14.97
C ARG A 43 -14.62 -9.35 14.76
N GLN A 44 -15.52 -9.39 15.74
CA GLN A 44 -16.78 -10.15 15.64
C GLN A 44 -17.83 -9.46 14.75
N MET A 45 -17.58 -8.22 14.29
CA MET A 45 -18.45 -7.53 13.36
C MET A 45 -18.35 -8.17 11.97
N VAL A 46 -19.48 -8.36 11.29
CA VAL A 46 -19.59 -9.14 10.03
C VAL A 46 -18.54 -8.76 8.99
N TYR A 47 -18.28 -7.46 8.79
CA TYR A 47 -17.27 -6.99 7.83
C TYR A 47 -15.83 -7.35 8.24
N LEU A 48 -15.54 -7.32 9.54
CA LEU A 48 -14.20 -7.47 10.09
C LEU A 48 -13.82 -8.93 10.35
N ASP A 49 -14.81 -9.82 10.52
CA ASP A 49 -14.57 -11.25 10.77
C ASP A 49 -13.97 -11.96 9.55
N ASP A 50 -14.33 -11.51 8.35
CA ASP A 50 -13.84 -12.03 7.08
C ASP A 50 -12.40 -11.58 6.74
N LEU A 51 -11.84 -10.63 7.50
CA LEU A 51 -10.46 -10.17 7.31
C LEU A 51 -9.46 -11.19 7.86
N THR A 52 -8.39 -11.44 7.11
CA THR A 52 -7.21 -12.14 7.61
C THR A 52 -6.55 -11.34 8.75
N ASP A 53 -5.70 -11.97 9.55
CA ASP A 53 -5.01 -11.29 10.67
C ASP A 53 -4.17 -10.09 10.20
N ALA A 54 -3.57 -10.18 9.01
CA ALA A 54 -2.81 -9.07 8.43
C ALA A 54 -3.74 -7.91 8.04
N GLU A 55 -4.87 -8.20 7.39
CA GLU A 55 -5.84 -7.19 6.94
C GLU A 55 -6.55 -6.53 8.12
N PHE A 56 -6.92 -7.31 9.14
CA PHE A 56 -7.47 -6.78 10.38
C PHE A 56 -6.43 -5.92 11.11
N GLY A 57 -5.15 -6.28 11.05
CA GLY A 57 -4.05 -5.45 11.53
C GLY A 57 -4.03 -4.09 10.86
N LEU A 58 -4.13 -4.04 9.53
CA LEU A 58 -4.19 -2.79 8.76
C LEU A 58 -5.41 -1.95 9.12
N PHE A 59 -6.59 -2.57 9.21
CA PHE A 59 -7.82 -1.90 9.64
C PHE A 59 -7.66 -1.29 11.04
N SER A 60 -7.19 -2.10 12.00
CA SER A 60 -7.02 -1.66 13.39
C SER A 60 -5.98 -0.56 13.53
N ASP A 61 -4.92 -0.60 12.72
CA ASP A 61 -3.92 0.46 12.64
C ASP A 61 -4.50 1.75 12.06
N ALA A 62 -5.42 1.68 11.08
CA ALA A 62 -6.09 2.86 10.52
C ALA A 62 -6.99 3.56 11.53
N VAL A 63 -7.77 2.77 12.27
CA VAL A 63 -8.61 3.28 13.36
C VAL A 63 -7.72 3.92 14.43
N ALA A 64 -6.65 3.24 14.86
CA ALA A 64 -5.73 3.76 15.86
C ALA A 64 -5.01 5.04 15.39
N GLY A 65 -4.57 5.11 14.14
CA GLY A 65 -3.92 6.29 13.55
C GLY A 65 -4.87 7.48 13.46
N THR A 66 -6.12 7.25 13.06
CA THR A 66 -7.17 8.29 13.03
C THR A 66 -7.46 8.83 14.43
N LEU A 67 -7.59 7.93 15.43
CA LEU A 67 -7.78 8.31 16.83
C LEU A 67 -6.58 9.06 17.39
N GLU A 68 -5.34 8.63 17.10
CA GLU A 68 -4.14 9.32 17.54
C GLU A 68 -4.01 10.71 16.91
N ASN A 69 -4.37 10.86 15.63
CA ASN A 69 -4.34 12.14 14.94
C ASN A 69 -5.33 13.13 15.58
N ALA A 70 -6.56 12.69 15.82
CA ALA A 70 -7.60 13.50 16.43
C ALA A 70 -7.35 13.76 17.94
N TYR A 71 -6.81 12.78 18.66
CA TYR A 71 -6.60 12.80 20.10
C TYR A 71 -5.16 12.42 20.45
N PRO A 72 -4.22 13.35 20.28
CA PRO A 72 -2.79 13.04 20.37
C PRO A 72 -2.34 12.62 21.76
N VAL A 73 -3.08 12.96 22.83
CA VAL A 73 -2.72 12.60 24.21
C VAL A 73 -3.54 11.39 24.66
N TYR A 74 -2.98 10.19 24.54
CA TYR A 74 -3.68 8.92 24.83
C TYR A 74 -4.38 8.87 26.19
N VAL A 75 -3.72 9.36 27.26
CA VAL A 75 -4.27 9.29 28.62
C VAL A 75 -5.50 10.19 28.80
N GLU A 76 -5.52 11.32 28.10
CA GLU A 76 -6.69 12.21 28.10
C GLU A 76 -7.81 11.57 27.28
N PHE A 77 -7.47 11.00 26.12
CA PHE A 77 -8.40 10.29 25.25
C PHE A 77 -9.16 9.17 25.99
N ILE A 78 -8.47 8.26 26.65
CA ILE A 78 -9.10 7.13 27.35
C ILE A 78 -9.91 7.52 28.60
N GLN A 79 -9.74 8.76 29.09
CA GLN A 79 -10.47 9.29 30.23
C GLN A 79 -11.70 10.11 29.82
N MET A 80 -11.89 10.37 28.51
CA MET A 80 -13.04 11.11 28.03
C MET A 80 -14.34 10.32 28.27
N GLU A 81 -15.37 11.04 28.69
CA GLU A 81 -16.73 10.51 28.68
C GLU A 81 -17.16 10.31 27.22
N GLY A 82 -17.59 9.09 26.86
CA GLY A 82 -17.92 8.74 25.48
C GLY A 82 -16.71 8.32 24.63
N VAL A 83 -15.60 7.90 25.24
CA VAL A 83 -14.46 7.32 24.49
C VAL A 83 -14.91 6.14 23.62
N ASP A 84 -15.78 5.27 24.14
CA ASP A 84 -16.30 4.11 23.40
C ASP A 84 -17.09 4.54 22.16
N ASP A 85 -17.99 5.52 22.29
CA ASP A 85 -18.76 6.09 21.16
C ASP A 85 -17.84 6.71 20.09
N THR A 86 -16.74 7.32 20.53
CA THR A 86 -15.74 7.91 19.64
C THR A 86 -14.98 6.83 18.87
N VAL A 87 -14.56 5.76 19.56
CA VAL A 87 -13.92 4.60 18.92
C VAL A 87 -14.88 3.94 17.93
N ASP A 88 -16.14 3.71 18.34
CA ASP A 88 -17.20 3.15 17.48
C ASP A 88 -17.39 3.96 16.20
N MET A 89 -17.49 5.27 16.32
CA MET A 89 -17.63 6.16 15.18
C MET A 89 -16.44 6.01 14.22
N VAL A 90 -15.20 6.00 14.73
CA VAL A 90 -14.01 5.88 13.87
C VAL A 90 -13.91 4.49 13.24
N VAL A 91 -14.24 3.42 13.96
CA VAL A 91 -14.34 2.05 13.41
C VAL A 91 -15.33 2.03 12.24
N VAL A 92 -16.53 2.58 12.43
CA VAL A 92 -17.55 2.61 11.37
C VAL A 92 -17.12 3.50 10.21
N THR A 93 -16.52 4.66 10.46
CA THR A 93 -15.99 5.54 9.41
C THR A 93 -14.92 4.83 8.59
N GLU A 94 -13.97 4.13 9.22
CA GLU A 94 -12.94 3.40 8.50
C GLU A 94 -13.54 2.26 7.66
N ILE A 95 -14.52 1.53 8.18
CA ILE A 95 -15.26 0.53 7.39
C ILE A 95 -15.90 1.19 6.16
N VAL A 96 -16.54 2.35 6.32
CA VAL A 96 -17.17 3.07 5.20
C VAL A 96 -16.13 3.58 4.20
N ASP A 97 -14.99 4.08 4.65
CA ASP A 97 -13.91 4.55 3.79
C ASP A 97 -13.30 3.39 2.98
N GLU A 98 -13.06 2.24 3.63
CA GLU A 98 -12.59 1.02 2.98
C GLU A 98 -13.60 0.46 1.96
N LEU A 99 -14.90 0.52 2.29
CA LEU A 99 -15.97 0.14 1.37
C LEU A 99 -16.12 1.12 0.20
N ASN A 100 -15.87 2.41 0.42
CA ASN A 100 -15.95 3.43 -0.63
C ASN A 100 -14.74 3.43 -1.57
N ALA A 101 -13.60 2.88 -1.15
CA ALA A 101 -12.39 2.73 -1.98
C ALA A 101 -12.54 1.69 -3.13
N ASP A 102 -13.74 1.43 -3.65
CA ASP A 102 -14.04 0.30 -4.54
C ASP A 102 -13.60 0.52 -6.00
N ALA A 103 -12.64 -0.29 -6.46
CA ALA A 103 -12.90 -1.33 -7.46
C ALA A 103 -12.68 -2.72 -6.82
N ARG A 104 -13.36 -2.94 -5.70
CA ARG A 104 -13.48 -4.09 -4.80
C ARG A 104 -12.26 -4.42 -3.98
N ASN A 105 -11.92 -3.45 -3.13
CA ASN A 105 -11.13 -3.61 -1.91
C ASN A 105 -9.70 -4.11 -2.19
N MET A 106 -8.91 -3.20 -2.78
CA MET A 106 -7.57 -3.42 -3.35
C MET A 106 -6.62 -4.23 -2.47
N ARG A 107 -6.71 -4.14 -1.13
CA ARG A 107 -5.88 -4.96 -0.23
C ARG A 107 -6.13 -6.46 -0.33
N HIS A 108 -7.34 -6.87 -0.70
CA HIS A 108 -7.71 -8.28 -0.84
C HIS A 108 -7.37 -8.83 -2.21
N ILE A 109 -7.40 -7.97 -3.24
CA ILE A 109 -7.00 -8.33 -4.60
C ILE A 109 -5.46 -8.31 -4.71
N PHE A 110 -4.82 -7.34 -4.06
CA PHE A 110 -3.38 -7.13 -4.03
C PHE A 110 -2.87 -7.08 -2.58
N PRO A 111 -2.70 -8.25 -1.94
CA PRO A 111 -2.24 -8.33 -0.56
C PRO A 111 -0.84 -7.74 -0.39
N TYR A 112 -0.63 -7.00 0.71
CA TYR A 112 0.63 -6.31 0.98
C TYR A 112 1.86 -7.23 0.91
N ASN A 113 1.76 -8.42 1.50
CA ASN A 113 2.85 -9.40 1.49
C ASN A 113 3.21 -9.88 0.07
N VAL A 114 2.23 -9.92 -0.84
CA VAL A 114 2.46 -10.27 -2.25
C VAL A 114 3.16 -9.12 -2.98
N LEU A 115 2.69 -7.89 -2.78
CA LEU A 115 3.30 -6.68 -3.37
C LEU A 115 4.76 -6.49 -2.91
N VAL A 116 5.07 -6.82 -1.66
CA VAL A 116 6.44 -6.86 -1.15
C VAL A 116 7.27 -7.94 -1.83
N ALA A 117 6.74 -9.16 -1.94
CA ALA A 117 7.45 -10.27 -2.56
C ALA A 117 7.76 -10.00 -4.04
N GLN A 118 6.91 -9.23 -4.71
CA GLN A 118 7.09 -8.76 -6.09
C GLN A 118 8.01 -7.54 -6.21
N GLY A 119 8.47 -6.97 -5.09
CA GLY A 119 9.34 -5.80 -5.09
C GLY A 119 8.64 -4.49 -5.45
N ILE A 120 7.31 -4.45 -5.46
CA ILE A 120 6.52 -3.24 -5.74
C ILE A 120 6.51 -2.32 -4.53
N LEU A 121 6.39 -2.89 -3.32
CA LEU A 121 6.37 -2.16 -2.06
C LEU A 121 7.52 -2.57 -1.13
N PRO A 122 8.11 -1.62 -0.39
CA PRO A 122 9.10 -1.94 0.64
C PRO A 122 8.46 -2.65 1.84
N GLN A 123 9.28 -3.42 2.57
CA GLN A 123 8.89 -3.99 3.86
C GLN A 123 8.84 -2.90 4.95
N GLY A 124 7.94 -3.10 5.92
CA GLY A 124 7.90 -2.26 7.11
C GLY A 124 7.39 -0.84 6.84
N LEU A 125 6.61 -0.66 5.78
CA LEU A 125 5.83 0.55 5.55
C LEU A 125 5.00 0.84 6.81
N ASP A 126 4.99 2.10 7.21
CA ASP A 126 4.05 2.53 8.22
C ASP A 126 2.62 2.54 7.67
N HIS A 127 1.67 2.68 8.57
CA HIS A 127 0.27 2.58 8.23
C HIS A 127 -0.17 3.69 7.27
N ASP A 128 0.27 4.93 7.50
CA ASP A 128 -0.12 6.09 6.69
C ASP A 128 0.38 5.93 5.25
N GLN A 129 1.60 5.42 5.11
CA GLN A 129 2.21 5.09 3.83
C GLN A 129 1.42 4.01 3.07
N LEU A 130 1.02 2.93 3.74
CA LEU A 130 0.28 1.85 3.09
C LEU A 130 -1.16 2.26 2.73
N LYS A 131 -1.84 3.02 3.61
CA LYS A 131 -3.16 3.59 3.32
C LYS A 131 -3.12 4.54 2.13
N ALA A 132 -2.11 5.40 2.07
CA ALA A 132 -1.91 6.31 0.94
C ALA A 132 -1.70 5.54 -0.38
N PHE A 133 -0.95 4.43 -0.35
CA PHE A 133 -0.78 3.58 -1.51
C PHE A 133 -2.10 2.98 -2.01
N TYR A 134 -2.87 2.32 -1.14
CA TYR A 134 -4.13 1.69 -1.56
C TYR A 134 -5.18 2.71 -2.01
N ASN A 135 -5.22 3.90 -1.40
CA ASN A 135 -6.09 4.99 -1.85
C ASN A 135 -5.70 5.51 -3.24
N CYS A 136 -4.39 5.66 -3.49
CA CYS A 136 -3.89 6.00 -4.82
C CYS A 136 -4.29 4.94 -5.85
N LEU A 137 -4.07 3.66 -5.53
CA LEU A 137 -4.35 2.54 -6.44
C LEU A 137 -5.83 2.47 -6.79
N ALA A 138 -6.71 2.51 -5.79
CA ALA A 138 -8.16 2.51 -5.98
C ALA A 138 -8.61 3.68 -6.87
N THR A 139 -8.08 4.87 -6.64
CA THR A 139 -8.40 6.07 -7.44
C THR A 139 -7.98 5.88 -8.90
N LYS A 140 -6.76 5.38 -9.15
CA LYS A 140 -6.27 5.15 -10.51
C LYS A 140 -7.05 4.05 -11.22
N VAL A 141 -7.40 2.97 -10.53
CA VAL A 141 -8.21 1.86 -11.08
C VAL A 141 -9.59 2.38 -11.49
N ASN A 142 -10.27 3.14 -10.64
CA ASN A 142 -11.56 3.74 -10.96
C ASN A 142 -11.52 4.72 -12.14
N ASN A 143 -10.42 5.47 -12.28
CA ASN A 143 -10.24 6.37 -13.42
C ASN A 143 -9.89 5.63 -14.72
N THR A 144 -9.25 4.46 -14.61
CA THR A 144 -8.77 3.68 -15.76
C THR A 144 -9.86 2.77 -16.33
N TYR A 145 -10.64 2.13 -15.45
CA TYR A 145 -11.65 1.15 -15.85
C TYR A 145 -13.05 1.71 -15.65
N SER A 146 -13.78 1.88 -16.76
CA SER A 146 -15.13 2.48 -16.74
C SER A 146 -16.19 1.60 -16.08
N SER A 147 -15.89 0.32 -15.87
CA SER A 147 -16.77 -0.61 -15.17
C SER A 147 -15.98 -1.72 -14.49
N ILE A 148 -16.61 -2.29 -13.47
CA ILE A 148 -16.09 -3.42 -12.70
C ILE A 148 -15.77 -4.62 -13.59
N GLY A 149 -16.62 -4.91 -14.59
CA GLY A 149 -16.38 -6.01 -15.52
C GLY A 149 -15.10 -5.82 -16.34
N GLN A 150 -14.76 -4.59 -16.72
CA GLN A 150 -13.51 -4.30 -17.42
C GLN A 150 -12.29 -4.49 -16.52
N PHE A 151 -12.39 -4.05 -15.26
CA PHE A 151 -11.31 -4.24 -14.29
C PHE A 151 -11.02 -5.72 -14.01
N PHE A 152 -12.05 -6.54 -13.74
CA PHE A 152 -11.83 -7.98 -13.51
C PHE A 152 -11.34 -8.70 -14.76
N ASN A 153 -11.82 -8.35 -15.95
CA ASN A 153 -11.28 -8.91 -17.19
C ASN A 153 -9.81 -8.54 -17.37
N ALA A 154 -9.41 -7.34 -16.97
CA ALA A 154 -8.01 -6.92 -16.97
C ALA A 154 -7.18 -7.77 -15.99
N ILE A 155 -7.64 -7.97 -14.75
CA ILE A 155 -6.97 -8.86 -13.77
C ILE A 155 -6.83 -10.28 -14.31
N LEU A 156 -7.88 -10.85 -14.89
CA LEU A 156 -7.85 -12.23 -15.39
C LEU A 156 -6.97 -12.40 -16.64
N ALA A 157 -6.82 -11.34 -17.43
CA ALA A 157 -5.91 -11.32 -18.58
C ALA A 157 -4.47 -10.95 -18.19
N ASP A 158 -4.27 -10.48 -16.96
CA ASP A 158 -2.99 -10.05 -16.44
C ASP A 158 -2.10 -11.27 -16.15
N THR A 159 -1.13 -11.49 -17.04
CA THR A 159 -0.24 -12.67 -16.99
C THR A 159 1.24 -12.27 -17.00
N THR A 160 1.57 -10.97 -16.90
CA THR A 160 2.94 -10.46 -17.05
C THR A 160 3.17 -9.17 -16.27
N ASP A 161 4.41 -8.94 -15.81
CA ASP A 161 4.84 -7.73 -15.07
C ASP A 161 4.62 -6.39 -15.82
N LEU A 162 4.34 -6.41 -17.13
CA LEU A 162 4.09 -5.24 -17.99
C LEU A 162 2.61 -4.83 -18.07
N SER A 163 1.76 -5.40 -17.22
CA SER A 163 0.34 -5.12 -17.26
C SER A 163 -0.02 -3.70 -16.87
N GLN A 164 -1.17 -3.25 -17.35
CA GLN A 164 -1.69 -1.94 -17.00
C GLN A 164 -1.86 -1.79 -15.48
N ILE A 165 -2.23 -2.86 -14.77
CA ILE A 165 -2.40 -2.87 -13.32
C ILE A 165 -1.06 -2.70 -12.61
N SER A 166 -0.04 -3.48 -12.99
CA SER A 166 1.33 -3.34 -12.48
C SER A 166 1.88 -1.92 -12.66
N GLN A 167 1.55 -1.27 -13.77
CA GLN A 167 1.89 0.14 -14.00
C GLN A 167 1.17 1.08 -13.03
N LEU A 168 -0.11 0.86 -12.72
CA LEU A 168 -0.84 1.68 -11.74
C LEU A 168 -0.24 1.52 -10.33
N GLU A 169 0.08 0.28 -9.94
CA GLU A 169 0.72 -0.03 -8.66
C GLU A 169 2.09 0.66 -8.56
N SER A 170 2.93 0.49 -9.58
CA SER A 170 4.26 1.11 -9.65
C SER A 170 4.19 2.64 -9.63
N GLN A 171 3.23 3.25 -10.34
CA GLN A 171 3.03 4.70 -10.29
C GLN A 171 2.68 5.17 -8.88
N CYS A 172 1.76 4.49 -8.19
CA CYS A 172 1.40 4.84 -6.81
C CYS A 172 2.58 4.67 -5.87
N ALA A 173 3.33 3.57 -5.98
CA ALA A 173 4.52 3.35 -5.18
C ALA A 173 5.60 4.42 -5.43
N ASN A 174 5.85 4.78 -6.68
CA ASN A 174 6.83 5.80 -7.05
C ASN A 174 6.43 7.21 -6.56
N ASP A 175 5.16 7.57 -6.72
CA ASP A 175 4.63 8.88 -6.28
C ASP A 175 4.74 9.05 -4.74
N LEU A 176 4.61 7.96 -3.98
CA LEU A 176 4.62 7.97 -2.51
C LEU A 176 6.01 7.79 -1.91
N PHE A 177 6.83 6.92 -2.48
CA PHE A 177 8.11 6.50 -1.90
C PHE A 177 9.32 7.07 -2.65
N ASN A 178 9.09 7.84 -3.72
CA ASN A 178 10.10 8.54 -4.52
C ASN A 178 11.28 7.61 -4.89
N TRP A 179 10.94 6.39 -5.35
CA TRP A 179 11.91 5.37 -5.71
C TRP A 179 12.48 5.62 -7.11
N GLU A 180 13.80 5.74 -7.22
CA GLU A 180 14.54 5.50 -8.46
C GLU A 180 14.77 3.98 -8.61
N VAL A 181 13.94 3.32 -9.44
CA VAL A 181 14.05 1.87 -9.72
C VAL A 181 15.48 1.56 -10.13
N THR A 182 16.24 0.89 -9.25
CA THR A 182 17.48 0.24 -9.65
C THR A 182 17.05 -1.02 -10.39
N GLU A 183 16.92 -0.93 -11.71
CA GLU A 183 16.93 -2.12 -12.56
C GLU A 183 18.15 -2.95 -12.15
N ILE A 184 17.89 -4.10 -11.55
CA ILE A 184 18.92 -5.12 -11.39
C ILE A 184 19.11 -5.65 -12.81
N ASP A 185 20.06 -5.08 -13.54
CA ASP A 185 20.52 -5.64 -14.81
C ASP A 185 21.04 -7.05 -14.49
N ILE A 186 20.19 -8.05 -14.77
CA ILE A 186 20.58 -9.45 -14.77
C ILE A 186 21.53 -9.56 -15.95
N THR A 187 22.81 -9.30 -15.69
CA THR A 187 23.87 -9.68 -16.60
C THR A 187 23.84 -11.20 -16.67
N GLU A 188 23.20 -11.70 -17.72
CA GLU A 188 23.22 -13.10 -18.11
C GLU A 188 24.69 -13.48 -18.33
N THR A 189 25.35 -13.99 -17.29
CA THR A 189 26.62 -14.71 -17.46
C THR A 189 26.31 -16.00 -18.19
N VAL A 190 26.26 -15.90 -19.53
CA VAL A 190 26.29 -17.05 -20.42
C VAL A 190 27.59 -17.80 -20.12
N THR A 191 27.45 -18.85 -19.33
CA THR A 191 28.53 -19.81 -19.11
C THR A 191 28.72 -20.56 -20.43
N PRO A 192 29.87 -20.48 -21.12
CA PRO A 192 30.06 -21.21 -22.36
C PRO A 192 30.04 -22.70 -22.07
N ALA A 193 29.14 -23.42 -22.74
CA ALA A 193 29.04 -24.86 -22.69
C ALA A 193 30.41 -25.50 -22.99
N ALA A 194 30.87 -26.36 -22.09
CA ALA A 194 32.04 -27.20 -22.30
C ALA A 194 31.76 -28.17 -23.47
N GLY A 195 32.39 -27.93 -24.60
CA GLY A 195 32.24 -28.76 -25.79
C GLY A 195 33.19 -28.37 -26.91
N ALA A 196 34.49 -28.58 -26.72
CA ALA A 196 35.44 -28.58 -27.83
C ALA A 196 36.55 -29.61 -27.58
N SER A 197 36.34 -30.80 -28.13
CA SER A 197 37.39 -31.78 -28.40
C SER A 197 38.45 -31.14 -29.29
N ALA A 198 39.67 -31.04 -28.79
CA ALA A 198 40.83 -30.64 -29.57
C ALA A 198 41.27 -31.80 -30.48
N THR A 199 41.17 -31.61 -31.80
CA THR A 199 41.88 -32.43 -32.79
C THR A 199 42.87 -31.56 -33.54
N SER A 200 44.15 -31.92 -33.40
CA SER A 200 45.34 -31.38 -34.05
C SER A 200 45.39 -31.62 -35.57
N ALA A 201 45.91 -30.66 -36.35
CA ALA A 201 46.98 -30.85 -37.34
C ALA A 201 47.25 -29.61 -38.24
N GLN A 202 48.44 -29.01 -38.04
CA GLN A 202 49.47 -28.45 -38.96
C GLN A 202 49.15 -27.80 -40.35
N PRO A 203 50.01 -26.86 -40.84
CA PRO A 203 49.69 -25.81 -41.81
C PRO A 203 50.14 -26.11 -43.25
N ALA A 204 49.55 -25.39 -44.21
CA ALA A 204 50.07 -25.28 -45.58
C ALA A 204 50.23 -23.80 -45.95
N ALA A 205 51.48 -23.32 -45.91
CA ALA A 205 51.89 -22.10 -46.59
C ALA A 205 52.25 -22.46 -48.04
N THR A 206 51.59 -21.83 -49.01
CA THR A 206 51.99 -21.84 -50.43
C THR A 206 52.45 -20.45 -50.85
N ALA A 207 53.64 -20.44 -51.43
CA ALA A 207 54.44 -19.30 -51.85
C ALA A 207 54.03 -18.72 -53.22
N SER A 208 54.42 -17.46 -53.46
CA SER A 208 54.95 -16.94 -54.75
C SER A 208 55.58 -15.55 -54.47
N SER A 209 56.90 -15.29 -54.56
CA SER A 209 57.80 -15.27 -55.74
C SER A 209 57.28 -14.30 -56.82
N ASN A 210 57.95 -13.26 -57.34
CA ASN A 210 59.32 -12.72 -57.42
C ASN A 210 59.15 -11.21 -57.78
N ASN A 211 60.11 -10.28 -57.78
CA ASN A 211 61.34 -10.27 -58.59
C ASN A 211 62.11 -8.95 -58.40
N ALA A 212 63.44 -9.00 -58.33
CA ALA A 212 64.35 -7.94 -58.81
C ALA A 212 65.80 -8.46 -58.83
N ARG A 213 66.22 -9.07 -59.94
CA ARG A 213 67.40 -8.63 -60.72
C ARG A 213 67.44 -9.28 -62.10
#